data_AF-A0A4D7QRH6-F1
#
_entry.id   AF-A0A4D7QRH6-F1
#
_cell.length_a   1.000
_cell.length_b   1.000
_cell.length_c   1.000
_cell.angle_alpha   90.00
_cell.angle_beta   90.00
_cell.angle_gamma   90.00
#
_symmetry.space_group_name_H-M   'P 1'
#
loop_
_entity.id
_entity.type
_entity.pdbx_description
1 polymer ?
#
loop_
_entity_poly.entity_id
_entity_poly.type
_entity_poly.pdbx_seq_one_letter_code
_entity_poly.pdbx_strand_id
1 'polypeptide(L)'
;MTTSNKGEGIVSDHHLIQTIVRRAQAGADHRLTAEAAASLAVDALAVHLAGQRFSVTGVSVARQQAALPKTGDVVACSLESAEGARLRLLVGGQAGAAYAADVSWSVTGEGASAPQMAVDPALPPIAATRTMRMDHCDQAGHVNVQVFLELVDDAIAALAGRSGLWAALKVIEARVQFKSELFCGDAVVVRSGVRQVSSESADIVHGLFHLASGRLAAVVETRCGVASAADLAALGALSEAWAVLPAARPPADPRPPGAPSSNAIESCRATIDAWDVDPDDNASMRGIIQLCSTGARQFLGAIGLDGLRFAREKITVAAVDYLVSLPIRPRLGQNVVLRTVPLGFSAKSMRFCHYILDADTGAVFGTVEIVGVMLDLATHQSTTIPTDVADTLKRLTAA
;
A
#
# COMPACT_ATOMS: atom_id res chain seq x y z
N MET A 1 28.00 -26.51 54.27
CA MET A 1 28.90 -26.17 53.15
C MET A 1 28.17 -26.59 51.88
N THR A 2 27.40 -25.70 51.25
CA THR A 2 27.79 -24.86 50.08
C THR A 2 28.24 -25.75 48.91
N THR A 3 27.49 -25.89 47.81
CA THR A 3 27.14 -24.86 46.80
C THR A 3 26.02 -25.43 45.91
N SER A 4 24.89 -24.74 45.67
CA SER A 4 24.65 -23.73 44.63
C SER A 4 25.13 -24.16 43.24
N ASN A 5 24.22 -24.68 42.41
CA ASN A 5 24.38 -24.64 40.96
C ASN A 5 23.28 -23.73 40.41
N LYS A 6 23.70 -22.50 40.05
CA LYS A 6 22.87 -21.46 39.46
C LYS A 6 22.41 -21.91 38.08
N GLY A 7 21.12 -21.68 37.81
CA GLY A 7 20.58 -21.79 36.47
C GLY A 7 21.25 -20.78 35.54
N GLU A 8 21.82 -21.30 34.45
CA GLU A 8 22.05 -20.53 33.24
C GLU A 8 20.68 -20.29 32.58
N GLY A 9 20.08 -19.16 32.91
CA GLY A 9 18.95 -18.62 32.16
C GLY A 9 19.45 -18.11 30.82
N ILE A 10 19.05 -18.79 29.75
CA ILE A 10 19.13 -18.30 28.37
C ILE A 10 18.33 -16.98 28.33
N VAL A 11 19.00 -15.84 28.32
CA VAL A 11 18.38 -14.57 27.96
C VAL A 11 18.22 -14.62 26.43
N SER A 12 17.04 -15.01 25.96
CA SER A 12 16.73 -14.91 24.54
C SER A 12 16.57 -13.43 24.18
N ASP A 13 17.36 -12.97 23.21
CA ASP A 13 17.23 -11.65 22.56
C ASP A 13 15.90 -11.59 21.78
N HIS A 14 14.78 -11.45 22.48
CA HIS A 14 13.48 -11.22 21.85
C HIS A 14 13.33 -9.74 21.51
N HIS A 15 13.77 -9.39 20.31
CA HIS A 15 13.42 -8.12 19.67
C HIS A 15 11.94 -8.15 19.28
N LEU A 16 11.19 -7.13 19.73
CA LEU A 16 9.79 -6.93 19.33
C LEU A 16 9.71 -6.22 17.98
N ILE A 17 10.63 -5.29 17.70
CA ILE A 17 10.75 -4.58 16.43
C ILE A 17 12.23 -4.38 16.09
N GLN A 18 12.56 -4.46 14.80
CA GLN A 18 13.84 -4.05 14.24
C GLN A 18 13.60 -3.19 12.99
N THR A 19 14.22 -2.03 12.91
CA THR A 19 14.05 -1.06 11.82
C THR A 19 15.32 -0.25 11.60
N ILE A 20 15.30 0.70 10.67
CA ILE A 20 16.39 1.63 10.38
C ILE A 20 16.02 3.01 10.91
N VAL A 21 16.96 3.72 11.54
CA VAL A 21 16.74 5.11 11.96
C VAL A 21 16.54 5.99 10.73
N ARG A 22 15.32 6.51 10.58
CA ARG A 22 14.95 7.42 9.50
C ARG A 22 15.41 8.84 9.82
N ARG A 23 15.57 9.68 8.79
CA ARG A 23 15.95 11.10 8.97
C ARG A 23 14.97 11.87 9.88
N ALA A 24 13.68 11.52 9.85
CA ALA A 24 12.65 12.13 10.70
C ALA A 24 12.75 11.70 12.18
N GLN A 25 13.41 10.58 12.46
CA GLN A 25 13.65 10.05 13.81
C GLN A 25 14.97 10.55 14.41
N ALA A 26 15.72 11.36 13.64
CA ALA A 26 17.04 11.83 14.00
C ALA A 26 17.03 13.35 14.27
N GLY A 27 17.83 13.77 15.24
CA GLY A 27 18.08 15.17 15.54
C GLY A 27 18.96 15.85 14.49
N ALA A 28 19.29 17.13 14.73
CA ALA A 28 20.19 17.89 13.87
C ALA A 28 21.60 17.27 13.77
N ASP A 29 21.98 16.43 14.73
CA ASP A 29 23.23 15.66 14.79
C ASP A 29 23.14 14.30 14.07
N HIS A 30 22.02 14.04 13.38
CA HIS A 30 21.71 12.80 12.67
C HIS A 30 21.61 11.56 13.57
N ARG A 31 21.37 11.73 14.88
CA ARG A 31 21.24 10.63 15.84
C ARG A 31 19.80 10.48 16.33
N LEU A 32 19.41 9.25 16.66
CA LEU A 32 18.11 8.91 17.20
C LEU A 32 17.78 9.78 18.42
N THR A 33 16.62 10.45 18.40
CA THR A 33 16.18 11.30 19.51
C THR A 33 15.42 10.52 20.58
N ALA A 34 15.23 11.13 21.75
CA ALA A 34 14.41 10.54 22.81
C ALA A 34 12.94 10.41 22.40
N GLU A 35 12.39 11.38 21.66
CA GLU A 35 11.02 11.31 21.12
C GLU A 35 10.87 10.16 20.12
N ALA A 36 11.87 9.96 19.26
CA ALA A 36 11.87 8.85 18.32
C ALA A 36 11.97 7.49 19.04
N ALA A 37 12.80 7.40 20.08
CA ALA A 37 12.87 6.21 20.92
C ALA A 37 11.54 5.92 21.65
N ALA A 38 10.84 6.97 22.12
CA ALA A 38 9.50 6.85 22.71
C ALA A 38 8.49 6.30 21.68
N SER A 39 8.50 6.83 20.46
CA SER A 39 7.63 6.37 19.37
C SER A 39 7.89 4.89 19.04
N LEU A 40 9.16 4.50 18.87
CA LEU A 40 9.53 3.11 18.60
C LEU A 40 9.11 2.16 19.73
N ALA A 41 9.16 2.62 20.98
CA ALA A 41 8.69 1.84 22.12
C ALA A 41 7.16 1.64 22.12
N VAL A 42 6.39 2.64 21.67
CA VAL A 42 4.94 2.51 21.47
C VAL A 42 4.61 1.55 20.32
N ASP A 43 5.35 1.61 19.22
CA ASP A 43 5.20 0.65 18.13
C ASP A 43 5.49 -0.78 18.63
N ALA A 44 6.55 -0.95 19.42
CA ALA A 44 6.93 -2.25 19.99
C ALA A 44 5.88 -2.76 20.99
N LEU A 45 5.24 -1.88 21.77
CA LEU A 45 4.07 -2.23 22.58
C LEU A 45 2.93 -2.75 21.70
N ALA A 46 2.65 -2.12 20.56
CA ALA A 46 1.60 -2.59 19.65
C ALA A 46 1.86 -4.01 19.16
N VAL A 47 3.12 -4.35 18.86
CA VAL A 47 3.54 -5.71 18.51
C VAL A 47 3.38 -6.66 19.70
N HIS A 48 3.81 -6.26 20.89
CA HIS A 48 3.67 -7.08 22.11
C HIS A 48 2.21 -7.41 22.43
N LEU A 49 1.30 -6.46 22.23
CA LEU A 49 -0.13 -6.61 22.49
C LEU A 49 -0.88 -7.35 21.38
N ALA A 50 -0.22 -7.69 20.27
CA ALA A 50 -0.71 -8.61 19.25
C ALA A 50 -2.17 -8.35 18.79
N GLY A 51 -2.53 -7.08 18.56
CA GLY A 51 -3.85 -6.69 18.04
C GLY A 51 -4.90 -6.31 19.09
N GLN A 52 -4.58 -6.36 20.39
CA GLN A 52 -5.47 -5.80 21.42
C GLN A 52 -5.62 -4.28 21.21
N ARG A 53 -6.83 -3.76 21.43
CA ARG A 53 -7.05 -2.31 21.48
C ARG A 53 -6.52 -1.79 22.81
N PHE A 54 -5.63 -0.82 22.73
CA PHE A 54 -5.06 -0.17 23.90
C PHE A 54 -5.02 1.34 23.72
N SER A 55 -4.97 2.04 24.84
CA SER A 55 -4.59 3.44 24.91
C SER A 55 -3.30 3.53 25.70
N VAL A 56 -2.30 4.22 25.16
CA VAL A 56 -1.06 4.50 25.90
C VAL A 56 -1.40 5.51 26.98
N THR A 57 -1.13 5.16 28.24
CA THR A 57 -1.40 6.01 29.40
C THR A 57 -0.15 6.76 29.87
N GLY A 58 1.04 6.31 29.46
CA GLY A 58 2.30 6.96 29.77
C GLY A 58 3.46 6.37 28.98
N VAL A 59 4.40 7.24 28.61
CA VAL A 59 5.70 6.85 28.05
C VAL A 59 6.76 7.70 28.71
N SER A 60 7.80 7.06 29.25
CA SER A 60 8.99 7.75 29.73
C SER A 60 10.24 7.10 29.16
N VAL A 61 11.18 7.91 28.69
CA VAL A 61 12.41 7.43 28.07
C VAL A 61 13.61 7.96 28.84
N ALA A 62 14.52 7.07 29.22
CA ALA A 62 15.75 7.39 29.90
C ALA A 62 16.95 7.03 29.02
N ARG A 63 17.91 7.96 28.92
CA ARG A 63 19.16 7.75 28.19
C ARG A 63 20.02 6.70 28.87
N GLN A 64 20.55 5.77 28.07
CA GLN A 64 21.49 4.73 28.50
C GLN A 64 22.92 5.03 28.05
N GLN A 65 23.86 4.15 28.36
CA GLN A 65 25.29 4.38 28.11
C GLN A 65 25.72 4.15 26.65
N ALA A 66 25.02 3.30 25.89
CA ALA A 66 25.44 2.95 24.52
C ALA A 66 25.40 4.14 23.56
N ALA A 67 26.15 4.11 22.46
CA ALA A 67 26.09 5.17 21.45
C ALA A 67 24.69 5.28 20.82
N LEU A 68 24.24 6.51 20.54
CA LEU A 68 22.99 6.73 19.82
C LEU A 68 23.14 6.24 18.37
N PRO A 69 22.22 5.38 17.87
CA PRO A 69 22.17 5.02 16.46
C PRO A 69 22.03 6.26 15.57
N LYS A 70 22.77 6.30 14.47
CA LYS A 70 22.71 7.36 13.47
C LYS A 70 21.67 7.05 12.42
N THR A 71 21.27 8.05 11.64
CA THR A 71 20.45 7.86 10.45
C THR A 71 21.07 6.78 9.55
N GLY A 72 20.28 5.77 9.17
CA GLY A 72 20.74 4.61 8.40
C GLY A 72 21.20 3.42 9.24
N ASP A 73 21.46 3.59 10.53
CA ASP A 73 21.79 2.48 11.43
C ASP A 73 20.53 1.66 11.75
N VAL A 74 20.74 0.36 11.97
CA VAL A 74 19.72 -0.53 12.49
C VAL A 74 19.48 -0.23 13.96
N VAL A 75 18.21 -0.07 14.33
CA VAL A 75 17.73 0.07 15.70
C VAL A 75 16.72 -1.04 16.00
N ALA A 76 16.84 -1.64 17.19
CA ALA A 76 15.95 -2.66 17.70
C ALA A 76 15.32 -2.22 19.02
N CYS A 77 14.08 -2.67 19.25
CA CYS A 77 13.39 -2.57 20.53
C CYS A 77 13.27 -3.97 21.13
N SER A 78 13.94 -4.21 22.25
CA SER A 78 13.91 -5.48 22.97
C SER A 78 13.06 -5.36 24.22
N LEU A 79 12.34 -6.42 24.56
CA LEU A 79 11.64 -6.50 25.84
C LEU A 79 12.64 -6.79 26.98
N GLU A 80 12.72 -5.90 27.96
CA GLU A 80 13.49 -6.13 29.19
C GLU A 80 12.60 -6.73 30.28
N SER A 81 11.41 -6.16 30.49
CA SER A 81 10.43 -6.69 31.44
C SER A 81 8.99 -6.31 31.07
N ALA A 82 8.04 -7.14 31.52
CA ALA A 82 6.60 -6.91 31.36
C ALA A 82 5.90 -7.23 32.68
N GLU A 83 5.19 -6.24 33.24
CA GLU A 83 4.41 -6.40 34.48
C GLU A 83 3.03 -5.75 34.31
N GLY A 84 1.99 -6.58 34.19
CA GLY A 84 0.62 -6.11 34.01
C GLY A 84 0.50 -5.21 32.78
N ALA A 85 0.06 -3.97 32.99
CA ALA A 85 -0.09 -2.96 31.94
C ALA A 85 1.13 -2.02 31.80
N ARG A 86 2.33 -2.56 32.06
CA ARG A 86 3.61 -1.84 31.93
C ARG A 86 4.65 -2.71 31.24
N LEU A 87 5.37 -2.12 30.29
CA LEU A 87 6.51 -2.70 29.59
C LEU A 87 7.73 -1.83 29.82
N ARG A 88 8.88 -2.50 29.99
CA ARG A 88 10.18 -1.87 29.91
C ARG A 88 10.90 -2.39 28.67
N LEU A 89 11.28 -1.46 27.80
CA LEU A 89 11.85 -1.73 26.50
C LEU A 89 13.25 -1.11 26.39
N LEU A 90 14.20 -1.86 25.83
CA LEU A 90 15.51 -1.35 25.49
C LEU A 90 15.53 -0.99 24.00
N VAL A 91 15.81 0.28 23.69
CA VAL A 91 15.88 0.79 22.32
C VAL A 91 17.33 1.10 22.00
N GLY A 92 17.90 0.43 21.02
CA GLY A 92 19.33 0.56 20.73
C GLY A 92 19.75 -0.06 19.42
N GLY A 93 21.01 0.18 19.05
CA GLY A 93 21.62 -0.41 17.86
C GLY A 93 22.64 -1.49 18.22
N GLN A 94 23.53 -1.80 17.27
CA GLN A 94 24.61 -2.76 17.44
C GLN A 94 25.54 -2.44 18.63
N ALA A 95 25.65 -1.16 19.01
CA ALA A 95 26.46 -0.71 20.15
C ALA A 95 25.78 -0.94 21.53
N GLY A 96 24.57 -1.49 21.55
CA GLY A 96 23.78 -1.73 22.76
C GLY A 96 22.59 -0.77 22.92
N ALA A 97 21.90 -0.90 24.06
CA ALA A 97 20.73 -0.10 24.41
C ALA A 97 21.10 1.39 24.56
N ALA A 98 20.56 2.22 23.68
CA ALA A 98 20.74 3.66 23.72
C ALA A 98 19.72 4.34 24.65
N TYR A 99 18.54 3.75 24.77
CA TYR A 99 17.48 4.22 25.65
C TYR A 99 16.81 3.04 26.34
N ALA A 100 16.26 3.30 27.53
CA ALA A 100 15.26 2.46 28.15
C ALA A 100 13.94 3.23 28.15
N ALA A 101 12.88 2.61 27.67
CA ALA A 101 11.55 3.19 27.61
C ALA A 101 10.61 2.38 28.52
N ASP A 102 10.01 3.06 29.50
CA ASP A 102 8.92 2.51 30.29
C ASP A 102 7.60 2.99 29.65
N VAL A 103 6.78 2.03 29.23
CA VAL A 103 5.50 2.28 28.54
C VAL A 103 4.39 1.69 29.39
N SER A 104 3.37 2.49 29.70
CA SER A 104 2.15 2.02 30.36
C SER A 104 0.93 2.19 29.45
N TRP A 105 -0.01 1.27 29.55
CA TRP A 105 -1.25 1.32 28.78
C TRP A 105 -2.48 0.97 29.61
N SER A 106 -3.64 1.14 29.00
CA SER A 106 -4.90 0.57 29.44
C SER A 106 -5.55 -0.11 28.25
N VAL A 107 -6.07 -1.32 28.45
CA VAL A 107 -6.83 -2.04 27.42
C VAL A 107 -8.20 -1.39 27.25
N THR A 108 -8.52 -0.97 26.02
CA THR A 108 -9.77 -0.29 25.68
C THR A 108 -10.74 -1.31 25.07
N GLY A 109 -11.31 -2.15 25.93
CA GLY A 109 -12.25 -3.23 25.58
C GLY A 109 -11.58 -4.59 25.38
N GLU A 110 -12.35 -5.68 25.50
CA GLU A 110 -11.86 -7.04 25.22
C GLU A 110 -11.09 -7.03 23.91
N GLY A 111 -9.80 -7.35 24.00
CA GLY A 111 -8.97 -7.52 22.83
C GLY A 111 -9.69 -8.49 21.91
N ALA A 112 -9.91 -8.08 20.66
CA ALA A 112 -10.02 -9.08 19.62
C ALA A 112 -8.79 -9.97 19.85
N SER A 113 -9.02 -11.23 20.19
CA SER A 113 -7.99 -12.26 20.10
C SER A 113 -7.22 -11.98 18.81
N ALA A 114 -5.88 -11.97 18.86
CA ALA A 114 -5.04 -11.87 17.66
C ALA A 114 -5.78 -12.64 16.58
N PRO A 115 -6.29 -12.00 15.51
CA PRO A 115 -7.43 -12.55 14.80
C PRO A 115 -7.01 -13.95 14.42
N GLN A 116 -7.61 -14.93 15.09
CA GLN A 116 -7.65 -16.26 14.53
C GLN A 116 -8.11 -15.98 13.12
N MET A 117 -7.56 -16.70 12.15
CA MET A 117 -8.16 -16.78 10.83
C MET A 117 -9.55 -17.42 10.96
N ALA A 118 -10.43 -16.81 11.75
CA ALA A 118 -11.83 -17.05 11.79
C ALA A 118 -12.22 -16.91 10.33
N VAL A 119 -12.64 -18.04 9.80
CA VAL A 119 -13.42 -18.09 8.59
C VAL A 119 -14.67 -17.31 8.96
N ASP A 120 -14.62 -16.00 8.80
CA ASP A 120 -15.81 -15.19 8.76
C ASP A 120 -16.47 -15.57 7.42
N PRO A 121 -17.57 -16.36 7.44
CA PRO A 121 -18.20 -16.81 6.22
C PRO A 121 -18.78 -15.64 5.43
N ALA A 122 -18.95 -14.46 6.04
CA ALA A 122 -19.39 -13.27 5.32
C ALA A 122 -18.30 -12.66 4.44
N LEU A 123 -17.02 -12.97 4.71
CA LEU A 123 -15.87 -12.51 3.93
C LEU A 123 -15.45 -13.54 2.89
N PRO A 124 -14.94 -13.11 1.72
CA PRO A 124 -14.40 -14.05 0.74
C PRO A 124 -13.29 -14.94 1.33
N PRO A 125 -13.04 -16.12 0.74
CA PRO A 125 -11.97 -16.99 1.19
C PRO A 125 -10.61 -16.29 1.06
N ILE A 126 -9.67 -16.71 1.91
CA ILE A 126 -8.28 -16.23 1.82
C ILE A 126 -7.69 -16.77 0.52
N ALA A 127 -7.13 -15.85 -0.26
CA ALA A 127 -6.51 -16.12 -1.54
C ALA A 127 -4.98 -15.96 -1.48
N ALA A 128 -4.49 -15.00 -0.68
CA ALA A 128 -3.06 -14.79 -0.47
C ALA A 128 -2.75 -14.20 0.91
N THR A 129 -1.54 -14.45 1.41
CA THR A 129 -0.97 -13.76 2.58
C THR A 129 0.44 -13.31 2.24
N ARG A 130 0.83 -12.12 2.71
CA ARG A 130 2.15 -11.57 2.40
C ARG A 130 2.62 -10.59 3.47
N THR A 131 3.90 -10.65 3.83
CA THR A 131 4.56 -9.62 4.62
C THR A 131 5.11 -8.53 3.71
N MET A 132 4.83 -7.28 4.03
CA MET A 132 5.30 -6.12 3.29
C MET A 132 6.78 -5.88 3.59
N ARG A 133 7.59 -5.79 2.54
CA ARG A 133 9.03 -5.59 2.62
C ARG A 133 9.40 -4.15 2.28
N MET A 134 10.64 -3.77 2.56
CA MET A 134 11.11 -2.41 2.28
C MET A 134 11.06 -2.06 0.78
N ASP A 135 11.33 -3.02 -0.10
CA ASP A 135 11.23 -2.89 -1.56
C ASP A 135 9.79 -2.76 -2.07
N HIS A 136 8.79 -3.06 -1.23
CA HIS A 136 7.38 -2.82 -1.54
C HIS A 136 6.96 -1.38 -1.20
N CYS A 137 7.79 -0.59 -0.52
CA CYS A 137 7.43 0.75 -0.07
C CYS A 137 7.91 1.85 -1.01
N ASP A 138 7.15 2.94 -1.06
CA ASP A 138 7.54 4.17 -1.73
C ASP A 138 8.45 5.04 -0.84
N GLN A 139 8.83 6.21 -1.37
CA GLN A 139 9.71 7.15 -0.66
C GLN A 139 9.07 7.76 0.60
N ALA A 140 7.75 7.72 0.73
CA ALA A 140 7.03 8.15 1.93
C ALA A 140 6.95 7.01 2.99
N GLY A 141 7.38 5.80 2.64
CA GLY A 141 7.38 4.64 3.52
C GLY A 141 6.05 3.88 3.52
N HIS A 142 5.11 4.24 2.65
CA HIS A 142 3.86 3.51 2.44
C HIS A 142 4.10 2.40 1.41
N VAL A 143 3.36 1.30 1.51
CA VAL A 143 3.34 0.29 0.44
C VAL A 143 2.88 0.95 -0.86
N ASN A 144 3.69 0.79 -1.90
CA ASN A 144 3.43 1.35 -3.22
C ASN A 144 2.17 0.71 -3.83
N VAL A 145 1.37 1.53 -4.51
CA VAL A 145 0.12 1.11 -5.15
C VAL A 145 0.28 -0.08 -6.10
N GLN A 146 1.43 -0.25 -6.78
CA GLN A 146 1.67 -1.40 -7.66
C GLN A 146 1.56 -2.73 -6.91
N VAL A 147 1.94 -2.77 -5.64
CA VAL A 147 1.99 -3.98 -4.81
C VAL A 147 0.57 -4.43 -4.44
N PHE A 148 -0.38 -3.49 -4.35
CA PHE A 148 -1.79 -3.84 -4.15
C PHE A 148 -2.34 -4.63 -5.34
N LEU A 149 -1.94 -4.29 -6.57
CA LEU A 149 -2.36 -5.03 -7.77
C LEU A 149 -1.57 -6.32 -7.95
N GLU A 150 -0.31 -6.37 -7.54
CA GLU A 150 0.46 -7.62 -7.49
C GLU A 150 -0.21 -8.64 -6.55
N LEU A 151 -0.63 -8.21 -5.36
CA LEU A 151 -1.39 -9.03 -4.42
C LEU A 151 -2.73 -9.51 -4.97
N VAL A 152 -3.35 -8.73 -5.85
CA VAL A 152 -4.59 -9.09 -6.55
C VAL A 152 -4.32 -10.08 -7.67
N ASP A 153 -3.25 -9.89 -8.44
CA ASP A 153 -2.83 -10.84 -9.48
C ASP A 153 -2.54 -12.23 -8.86
N ASP A 154 -1.83 -12.28 -7.73
CA ASP A 154 -1.63 -13.51 -6.94
C ASP A 154 -2.95 -14.15 -6.49
N ALA A 155 -3.87 -13.33 -5.99
CA ALA A 155 -5.15 -13.81 -5.50
C ALA A 155 -6.04 -14.36 -6.63
N ILE A 156 -5.98 -13.74 -7.81
CA ILE A 156 -6.65 -14.24 -9.02
C ILE A 156 -6.02 -15.55 -9.48
N ALA A 157 -4.69 -15.66 -9.49
CA ALA A 157 -4.00 -16.90 -9.82
C ALA A 157 -4.37 -18.03 -8.84
N ALA A 158 -4.47 -17.74 -7.53
CA ALA A 158 -4.90 -18.71 -6.52
C ALA A 158 -6.37 -19.14 -6.72
N LEU A 159 -7.26 -18.20 -7.04
CA LEU A 159 -8.66 -18.50 -7.35
C LEU A 159 -8.77 -19.35 -8.62
N ALA A 160 -8.09 -18.94 -9.69
CA ALA A 160 -8.01 -19.68 -10.93
C ALA A 160 -7.50 -21.10 -10.69
N GLY A 161 -6.46 -21.27 -9.87
CA GLY A 161 -5.90 -22.57 -9.59
C GLY A 161 -6.83 -23.51 -8.84
N ARG A 162 -7.61 -23.00 -7.89
CA ARG A 162 -8.64 -23.77 -7.16
C ARG A 162 -9.78 -24.23 -8.07
N SER A 163 -10.03 -23.51 -9.16
CA SER A 163 -11.07 -23.81 -10.15
C SER A 163 -10.55 -24.58 -11.36
N GLY A 164 -9.24 -24.85 -11.44
CA GLY A 164 -8.61 -25.46 -12.63
C GLY A 164 -8.47 -24.53 -13.84
N LEU A 165 -8.58 -23.21 -13.64
CA LEU A 165 -8.70 -22.17 -14.66
C LEU A 165 -7.43 -21.31 -14.83
N TRP A 166 -6.25 -21.86 -14.54
CA TRP A 166 -4.98 -21.12 -14.46
C TRP A 166 -4.68 -20.15 -15.63
N ALA A 167 -5.15 -20.45 -16.84
CA ALA A 167 -4.91 -19.63 -18.04
C ALA A 167 -6.13 -18.76 -18.46
N ALA A 168 -7.27 -18.88 -17.78
CA ALA A 168 -8.53 -18.35 -18.29
C ALA A 168 -8.84 -16.91 -17.86
N LEU A 169 -8.26 -16.42 -16.76
CA LEU A 169 -8.61 -15.12 -16.16
C LEU A 169 -7.62 -14.04 -16.54
N LYS A 170 -8.07 -13.05 -17.32
CA LYS A 170 -7.27 -11.87 -17.66
C LYS A 170 -7.97 -10.60 -17.17
N VAL A 171 -7.35 -9.87 -16.25
CA VAL A 171 -7.89 -8.59 -15.76
C VAL A 171 -7.91 -7.58 -16.91
N ILE A 172 -9.12 -7.14 -17.27
CA ILE A 172 -9.37 -6.12 -18.30
C ILE A 172 -9.85 -4.80 -17.69
N GLU A 173 -10.43 -4.83 -16.50
CA GLU A 173 -10.75 -3.63 -15.73
C GLU A 173 -10.41 -3.87 -14.26
N ALA A 174 -9.98 -2.83 -13.57
CA ALA A 174 -9.78 -2.87 -12.13
C ALA A 174 -10.17 -1.54 -11.50
N ARG A 175 -10.70 -1.61 -10.28
CA ARG A 175 -10.94 -0.44 -9.46
C ARG A 175 -10.35 -0.65 -8.09
N VAL A 176 -9.53 0.30 -7.64
CA VAL A 176 -8.87 0.24 -6.33
C VAL A 176 -9.36 1.39 -5.47
N GLN A 177 -9.89 1.08 -4.29
CA GLN A 177 -10.25 2.07 -3.30
C GLN A 177 -9.41 1.88 -2.04
N PHE A 178 -8.48 2.81 -1.82
CA PHE A 178 -7.64 2.82 -0.64
C PHE A 178 -8.46 3.30 0.57
N LYS A 179 -8.41 2.54 1.66
CA LYS A 179 -9.15 2.80 2.90
C LYS A 179 -8.21 3.14 4.05
N SER A 180 -7.01 2.58 4.04
CA SER A 180 -6.00 2.89 5.04
C SER A 180 -4.61 2.41 4.60
N GLU A 181 -3.58 3.03 5.15
CA GLU A 181 -2.18 2.82 4.76
C GLU A 181 -1.64 1.46 5.23
N LEU A 182 -0.70 0.94 4.45
CA LEU A 182 0.14 -0.21 4.77
C LEU A 182 1.60 0.21 4.79
N PHE A 183 2.39 -0.41 5.66
CA PHE A 183 3.80 -0.09 5.88
C PHE A 183 4.69 -1.32 5.78
N CYS A 184 6.00 -1.10 5.65
CA CYS A 184 6.99 -2.17 5.76
C CYS A 184 6.82 -2.90 7.11
N GLY A 185 6.83 -4.24 7.07
CA GLY A 185 6.62 -5.11 8.22
C GLY A 185 5.17 -5.56 8.39
N ASP A 186 4.19 -4.85 7.80
CA ASP A 186 2.79 -5.25 7.88
C ASP A 186 2.58 -6.63 7.25
N ALA A 187 1.89 -7.51 7.97
CA ALA A 187 1.35 -8.74 7.39
C ALA A 187 -0.01 -8.44 6.79
N VAL A 188 -0.22 -8.80 5.53
CA VAL A 188 -1.45 -8.54 4.78
C VAL A 188 -2.10 -9.87 4.41
N VAL A 189 -3.42 -9.93 4.53
CA VAL A 189 -4.25 -11.01 3.99
C VAL A 189 -5.14 -10.48 2.88
N VAL A 190 -5.11 -11.16 1.74
CA VAL A 190 -5.98 -10.88 0.60
C VAL A 190 -7.09 -11.92 0.60
N ARG A 191 -8.33 -11.44 0.65
CA ARG A 191 -9.53 -12.26 0.54
C ARG A 191 -10.19 -11.99 -0.79
N SER A 192 -10.50 -13.01 -1.56
CA SER A 192 -11.03 -12.84 -2.92
C SER A 192 -12.12 -13.83 -3.24
N GLY A 193 -13.13 -13.37 -3.96
CA GLY A 193 -14.29 -14.18 -4.33
C GLY A 193 -14.97 -13.64 -5.57
N VAL A 194 -15.59 -14.54 -6.33
CA VAL A 194 -16.40 -14.19 -7.50
C VAL A 194 -17.68 -13.53 -7.00
N ARG A 195 -17.98 -12.33 -7.49
CA ARG A 195 -19.19 -11.59 -7.12
C ARG A 195 -20.34 -11.87 -8.08
N GLN A 196 -20.04 -11.85 -9.37
CA GLN A 196 -20.98 -12.14 -10.44
C GLN A 196 -20.25 -12.57 -11.69
N VAL A 197 -20.95 -13.27 -12.56
CA VAL A 197 -20.46 -13.69 -13.87
C VAL A 197 -21.45 -13.23 -14.94
N SER A 198 -20.93 -12.64 -16.00
CA SER A 198 -21.67 -12.24 -17.20
C SER A 198 -21.50 -13.28 -18.31
N SER A 199 -21.99 -12.99 -19.52
CA SER A 199 -21.76 -13.84 -20.68
C SER A 199 -20.31 -13.87 -21.18
N GLU A 200 -19.47 -12.91 -20.77
CA GLU A 200 -18.12 -12.73 -21.31
C GLU A 200 -17.04 -12.50 -20.23
N SER A 201 -17.45 -12.19 -19.00
CA SER A 201 -16.54 -11.77 -17.94
C SER A 201 -16.97 -12.26 -16.57
N ALA A 202 -16.01 -12.32 -15.64
CA ALA A 202 -16.27 -12.51 -14.22
C ALA A 202 -15.84 -11.25 -13.45
N ASP A 203 -16.72 -10.76 -12.59
CA ASP A 203 -16.39 -9.68 -11.66
C ASP A 203 -15.97 -10.31 -10.32
N ILE A 204 -14.76 -10.00 -9.88
CA ILE A 204 -14.13 -10.54 -8.68
C ILE A 204 -13.90 -9.38 -7.70
N VAL A 205 -14.21 -9.61 -6.42
CA VAL A 205 -13.93 -8.64 -5.36
C VAL A 205 -12.76 -9.14 -4.51
N HIS A 206 -11.91 -8.20 -4.12
CA HIS A 206 -10.75 -8.42 -3.26
C HIS A 206 -10.78 -7.46 -2.08
N GLY A 207 -10.70 -7.99 -0.87
CA GLY A 207 -10.45 -7.21 0.34
C GLY A 207 -9.02 -7.45 0.82
N LEU A 208 -8.24 -6.38 0.95
CA LEU A 208 -6.88 -6.44 1.50
C LEU A 208 -6.93 -5.94 2.94
N PHE A 209 -6.52 -6.78 3.88
CA PHE A 209 -6.60 -6.49 5.31
C PHE A 209 -5.24 -6.56 5.97
N HIS A 210 -4.97 -5.65 6.89
CA HIS A 210 -3.88 -5.78 7.84
C HIS A 210 -4.19 -6.96 8.76
N LEU A 211 -3.36 -8.01 8.70
CA LEU A 211 -3.61 -9.30 9.32
C LEU A 211 -3.78 -9.16 10.83
N ALA A 212 -2.88 -8.46 11.52
CA ALA A 212 -2.89 -8.41 12.98
C ALA A 212 -4.06 -7.58 13.56
N SER A 213 -4.56 -6.57 12.83
CA SER A 213 -5.60 -5.67 13.33
C SER A 213 -6.97 -5.86 12.67
N GLY A 214 -7.07 -6.68 11.62
CA GLY A 214 -8.27 -6.84 10.79
C GLY A 214 -8.69 -5.56 10.03
N ARG A 215 -7.84 -4.53 9.99
CA ARG A 215 -8.17 -3.24 9.35
C ARG A 215 -8.15 -3.40 7.83
N LEU A 216 -9.22 -2.97 7.15
CA LEU A 216 -9.31 -2.96 5.69
C LEU A 216 -8.38 -1.88 5.11
N ALA A 217 -7.35 -2.30 4.38
CA ALA A 217 -6.40 -1.43 3.69
C ALA A 217 -6.95 -0.96 2.34
N ALA A 218 -7.50 -1.88 1.54
CA ALA A 218 -8.09 -1.55 0.26
C ALA A 218 -9.20 -2.53 -0.12
N VAL A 219 -10.13 -2.04 -0.94
CA VAL A 219 -11.05 -2.87 -1.72
C VAL A 219 -10.64 -2.76 -3.17
N VAL A 220 -10.47 -3.90 -3.83
CA VAL A 220 -10.24 -3.96 -5.27
C VAL A 220 -11.39 -4.73 -5.92
N GLU A 221 -11.92 -4.20 -7.00
CA GLU A 221 -12.88 -4.90 -7.87
C GLU A 221 -12.21 -5.09 -9.21
N THR A 222 -12.15 -6.33 -9.70
CA THR A 222 -11.60 -6.64 -11.02
C THR A 222 -12.66 -7.24 -11.91
N ARG A 223 -12.63 -6.85 -13.18
CA ARG A 223 -13.31 -7.58 -14.24
C ARG A 223 -12.28 -8.39 -15.00
N CYS A 224 -12.49 -9.70 -15.02
CA CYS A 224 -11.65 -10.61 -15.78
C CYS A 224 -12.38 -11.06 -17.04
N GLY A 225 -11.76 -10.89 -18.20
CA GLY A 225 -12.16 -11.58 -19.42
C GLY A 225 -11.88 -13.07 -19.26
N VAL A 226 -12.77 -13.90 -19.83
CA VAL A 226 -12.73 -15.36 -19.69
C VAL A 226 -12.74 -16.02 -21.07
N ALA A 227 -11.91 -17.06 -21.26
CA ALA A 227 -11.66 -17.66 -22.57
C ALA A 227 -12.82 -18.51 -23.12
N SER A 228 -13.65 -19.11 -22.25
CA SER A 228 -14.74 -19.98 -22.67
C SER A 228 -15.99 -19.89 -21.79
N ALA A 229 -17.14 -20.24 -22.36
CA ALA A 229 -18.41 -20.33 -21.63
C ALA A 229 -18.38 -21.40 -20.52
N ALA A 230 -17.58 -22.46 -20.68
CA ALA A 230 -17.43 -23.49 -19.66
C ALA A 230 -16.68 -22.95 -18.43
N ASP A 231 -15.64 -22.14 -18.65
CA ASP A 231 -14.88 -21.50 -17.57
C ASP A 231 -15.75 -20.47 -16.83
N LEU A 232 -16.58 -19.71 -17.57
CA LEU A 232 -17.58 -18.81 -16.97
C LEU A 232 -18.57 -19.57 -16.10
N ALA A 233 -19.09 -20.71 -16.56
CA ALA A 233 -20.00 -21.54 -15.76
C ALA A 233 -19.34 -22.06 -14.47
N ALA A 234 -18.07 -22.47 -14.54
CA ALA A 234 -17.31 -22.91 -13.37
C ALA A 234 -17.11 -21.77 -12.35
N LEU A 235 -16.84 -20.55 -12.80
CA LEU A 235 -16.76 -19.36 -11.94
C LEU A 235 -18.13 -18.98 -11.37
N GLY A 236 -19.20 -19.13 -12.15
CA GLY A 236 -20.57 -18.85 -11.73
C GLY A 236 -20.99 -19.71 -10.55
N ALA A 237 -20.53 -20.95 -10.47
CA ALA A 237 -20.75 -21.84 -9.33
C ALA A 237 -20.09 -21.36 -8.01
N LEU A 238 -19.13 -20.42 -8.10
CA LEU A 238 -18.43 -19.82 -6.96
C LEU A 238 -18.95 -18.41 -6.62
N SER A 239 -19.95 -17.93 -7.36
CA SER A 239 -20.45 -16.56 -7.25
C SER A 239 -21.22 -16.34 -5.95
N GLU A 240 -20.89 -15.27 -5.23
CA GLU A 240 -21.56 -14.87 -3.99
C GLU A 240 -21.57 -13.34 -3.84
N ALA A 241 -22.55 -12.78 -3.14
CA ALA A 241 -22.74 -11.32 -3.10
C ALA A 241 -21.63 -10.57 -2.32
N TRP A 242 -20.92 -11.23 -1.39
CA TRP A 242 -19.86 -10.66 -0.54
C TRP A 242 -20.18 -9.24 -0.01
N ALA A 243 -21.36 -9.07 0.59
CA ALA A 243 -21.90 -7.76 0.97
C ALA A 243 -21.09 -7.00 2.03
N VAL A 244 -20.22 -7.71 2.78
CA VAL A 244 -19.31 -7.11 3.77
C VAL A 244 -18.24 -6.22 3.13
N LEU A 245 -17.87 -6.48 1.88
CA LEU A 245 -16.94 -5.64 1.14
C LEU A 245 -17.74 -4.55 0.41
N PRO A 246 -17.54 -3.27 0.77
CA PRO A 246 -18.36 -2.20 0.22
C PRO A 246 -18.17 -2.11 -1.29
N ALA A 247 -19.29 -2.03 -2.02
CA ALA A 247 -19.26 -1.78 -3.46
C ALA A 247 -18.58 -0.43 -3.73
N ALA A 248 -17.83 -0.34 -4.83
CA ALA A 248 -17.26 0.94 -5.18
C ALA A 248 -18.34 1.95 -5.59
N ARG A 249 -18.28 3.15 -4.99
CA ARG A 249 -19.11 4.30 -5.39
C ARG A 249 -19.01 4.56 -6.89
N PRO A 250 -20.04 5.02 -7.62
CA PRO A 250 -19.91 5.31 -9.05
C PRO A 250 -18.70 6.21 -9.38
N PRO A 251 -18.01 6.00 -10.50
CA PRO A 251 -16.94 6.89 -10.94
C PRO A 251 -17.47 8.30 -11.18
N ALA A 252 -16.65 9.31 -10.93
CA ALA A 252 -17.05 10.69 -11.20
C ALA A 252 -17.04 11.00 -12.71
N ASP A 253 -17.80 12.03 -13.10
CA ASP A 253 -17.77 12.61 -14.44
C ASP A 253 -16.86 13.86 -14.49
N PRO A 254 -16.28 14.19 -15.66
CA PRO A 254 -16.35 13.44 -16.91
C PRO A 254 -15.51 12.15 -16.88
N ARG A 255 -15.91 11.13 -17.64
CA ARG A 255 -15.06 9.98 -17.98
C ARG A 255 -13.96 10.41 -18.95
N PRO A 256 -12.77 9.77 -18.96
CA PRO A 256 -11.77 10.05 -19.97
C PRO A 256 -12.33 9.73 -21.37
N PRO A 257 -12.12 10.60 -22.38
CA PRO A 257 -12.46 10.29 -23.76
C PRO A 257 -11.67 9.08 -24.29
N GLY A 258 -11.99 8.60 -25.50
CA GLY A 258 -11.31 7.43 -26.08
C GLY A 258 -9.83 7.66 -26.47
N ALA A 259 -9.38 8.92 -26.52
CA ALA A 259 -8.03 9.29 -26.88
C ALA A 259 -7.57 10.52 -26.07
N PRO A 260 -6.26 10.68 -25.82
CA PRO A 260 -5.74 11.86 -25.14
C PRO A 260 -6.01 13.13 -25.94
N SER A 261 -6.28 14.22 -25.23
CA SER A 261 -6.39 15.56 -25.80
C SER A 261 -5.04 16.07 -26.32
N SER A 262 -5.05 17.10 -27.16
CA SER A 262 -3.83 17.68 -27.76
C SER A 262 -2.88 18.32 -26.75
N ASN A 263 -3.39 18.70 -25.58
CA ASN A 263 -2.62 19.25 -24.46
C ASN A 263 -2.15 18.17 -23.46
N ALA A 264 -2.33 16.89 -23.77
CA ALA A 264 -1.86 15.80 -22.92
C ALA A 264 -0.34 15.84 -22.76
N ILE A 265 0.13 15.67 -21.53
CA ILE A 265 1.55 15.71 -21.19
C ILE A 265 2.17 14.33 -21.43
N GLU A 266 3.30 14.25 -22.14
CA GLU A 266 4.13 13.03 -22.08
C GLU A 266 4.64 12.87 -20.66
N SER A 267 4.13 11.88 -19.94
CA SER A 267 4.53 11.66 -18.56
C SER A 267 5.47 10.49 -18.40
N CYS A 268 5.51 9.56 -19.36
CA CYS A 268 6.45 8.46 -19.32
C CYS A 268 6.65 7.92 -20.74
N ARG A 269 7.87 7.46 -21.03
CA ARG A 269 8.17 6.65 -22.21
C ARG A 269 9.05 5.51 -21.73
N ALA A 270 8.66 4.29 -22.05
CA ALA A 270 9.31 3.09 -21.55
C ALA A 270 9.17 1.93 -22.54
N THR A 271 9.96 0.90 -22.32
CA THR A 271 9.80 -0.40 -22.96
C THR A 271 9.28 -1.36 -21.90
N ILE A 272 8.34 -2.24 -22.26
CA ILE A 272 7.86 -3.29 -21.35
C ILE A 272 9.00 -4.29 -21.13
N ASP A 273 9.45 -4.41 -19.89
CA ASP A 273 10.55 -5.30 -19.50
C ASP A 273 10.03 -6.67 -19.01
N ALA A 274 10.92 -7.67 -18.98
CA ALA A 274 10.64 -9.04 -18.57
C ALA A 274 10.14 -9.14 -17.13
N TRP A 275 10.47 -8.18 -16.27
CA TRP A 275 9.97 -8.13 -14.89
C TRP A 275 8.50 -7.67 -14.80
N ASP A 276 8.00 -7.01 -15.84
CA ASP A 276 6.67 -6.38 -15.85
C ASP A 276 5.61 -7.22 -16.54
N VAL A 277 5.95 -8.41 -17.05
CA VAL A 277 5.02 -9.27 -17.80
C VAL A 277 4.50 -10.46 -16.99
N ASP A 278 3.33 -10.95 -17.38
CA ASP A 278 2.77 -12.22 -16.97
C ASP A 278 3.40 -13.39 -17.77
N PRO A 279 3.11 -14.66 -17.43
CA PRO A 279 3.67 -15.82 -18.15
C PRO A 279 3.33 -15.91 -19.66
N ASP A 280 2.39 -15.11 -20.15
CA ASP A 280 2.00 -15.03 -21.58
C ASP A 280 2.71 -13.86 -22.30
N ASP A 281 3.72 -13.26 -21.68
CA ASP A 281 4.46 -12.06 -22.12
C ASP A 281 3.59 -10.80 -22.25
N ASN A 282 2.43 -10.73 -21.58
CA ASN A 282 1.62 -9.51 -21.54
C ASN A 282 1.96 -8.70 -20.30
N ALA A 283 1.97 -7.37 -20.39
CA ALA A 283 2.20 -6.52 -19.23
C ALA A 283 1.20 -6.84 -18.10
N SER A 284 1.73 -7.21 -16.93
CA SER A 284 0.98 -7.45 -15.70
C SER A 284 0.31 -6.17 -15.19
N MET A 285 -0.72 -6.31 -14.35
CA MET A 285 -1.34 -5.13 -13.72
C MET A 285 -0.33 -4.39 -12.84
N ARG A 286 0.52 -5.13 -12.12
CA ARG A 286 1.66 -4.55 -11.38
C ARG A 286 2.53 -3.68 -12.28
N GLY A 287 2.99 -4.22 -13.42
CA GLY A 287 3.88 -3.52 -14.36
C GLY A 287 3.24 -2.27 -14.95
N ILE A 288 1.96 -2.34 -15.32
CA ILE A 288 1.20 -1.19 -15.80
C ILE A 288 1.07 -0.10 -14.72
N ILE A 289 0.71 -0.48 -13.49
CA ILE A 289 0.58 0.48 -12.39
C ILE A 289 1.94 1.06 -11.98
N GLN A 290 3.03 0.32 -12.11
CA GLN A 290 4.38 0.83 -11.91
C GLN A 290 4.72 1.93 -12.93
N LEU A 291 4.44 1.69 -14.21
CA LEU A 291 4.62 2.69 -15.26
C LEU A 291 3.76 3.93 -15.00
N CYS A 292 2.50 3.74 -14.61
CA CYS A 292 1.61 4.84 -14.24
C CYS A 292 2.09 5.58 -12.99
N SER A 293 2.71 4.92 -12.03
CA SER A 293 3.30 5.58 -10.85
C SER A 293 4.46 6.48 -11.24
N THR A 294 5.35 6.02 -12.13
CA THR A 294 6.40 6.87 -12.73
C THR A 294 5.77 8.04 -13.50
N GLY A 295 4.78 7.77 -14.35
CA GLY A 295 4.06 8.81 -15.11
C GLY A 295 3.38 9.84 -14.20
N ALA A 296 2.76 9.42 -13.10
CA ALA A 296 2.14 10.31 -12.14
C ALA A 296 3.16 11.27 -11.54
N ARG A 297 4.37 10.80 -11.18
CA ARG A 297 5.43 11.67 -10.64
C ARG A 297 5.91 12.70 -11.66
N GLN A 298 6.06 12.32 -12.93
CA GLN A 298 6.44 13.25 -13.98
C GLN A 298 5.34 14.27 -14.29
N PHE A 299 4.08 13.83 -14.34
CA PHE A 299 2.93 14.71 -14.51
C PHE A 299 2.81 15.71 -13.36
N LEU A 300 2.93 15.25 -12.11
CA LEU A 300 2.93 16.11 -10.92
C LEU A 300 4.06 17.15 -10.99
N GLY A 301 5.27 16.74 -11.37
CA GLY A 301 6.37 17.66 -11.61
C GLY A 301 6.05 18.72 -12.67
N ALA A 302 5.46 18.31 -13.79
CA ALA A 302 5.09 19.19 -14.90
C ALA A 302 4.02 20.25 -14.53
N ILE A 303 3.17 19.97 -13.54
CA ILE A 303 2.19 20.93 -13.02
C ILE A 303 2.70 21.72 -11.80
N GLY A 304 3.98 21.59 -11.44
CA GLY A 304 4.62 22.36 -10.36
C GLY A 304 4.66 21.66 -9.00
N LEU A 305 4.38 20.35 -8.94
CA LEU A 305 4.46 19.50 -7.75
C LEU A 305 5.61 18.48 -7.88
N ASP A 306 6.84 18.99 -8.02
CA ASP A 306 8.03 18.14 -8.08
C ASP A 306 8.46 17.63 -6.69
N GLY A 307 9.44 16.71 -6.68
CA GLY A 307 9.95 16.13 -5.45
C GLY A 307 10.61 17.13 -4.50
N LEU A 308 11.22 18.21 -5.02
CA LEU A 308 11.85 19.25 -4.20
C LEU A 308 10.79 20.08 -3.47
N ARG A 309 9.69 20.41 -4.15
CA ARG A 309 8.55 21.08 -3.56
C ARG A 309 7.88 20.22 -2.50
N PHE A 310 7.62 18.94 -2.79
CA PHE A 310 7.06 18.01 -1.81
C PHE A 310 7.90 17.97 -0.52
N ALA A 311 9.23 17.90 -0.65
CA ALA A 311 10.12 17.90 0.50
C ALA A 311 10.12 19.25 1.26
N ARG A 312 10.20 20.37 0.53
CA ARG A 312 10.27 21.73 1.11
C ARG A 312 8.98 22.11 1.83
N GLU A 313 7.84 21.87 1.21
CA GLU A 313 6.52 22.26 1.70
C GLU A 313 5.89 21.18 2.58
N LYS A 314 6.53 20.01 2.71
CA LYS A 314 6.01 18.84 3.45
C LYS A 314 4.59 18.48 3.00
N ILE A 315 4.38 18.44 1.69
CA ILE A 315 3.11 18.04 1.09
C ILE A 315 3.30 16.83 0.17
N THR A 316 2.25 16.05 -0.05
CA THR A 316 2.25 14.94 -1.01
C THR A 316 0.87 14.72 -1.62
N VAL A 317 0.81 14.06 -2.77
CA VAL A 317 -0.45 13.60 -3.36
C VAL A 317 -0.64 12.14 -2.99
N ALA A 318 -1.69 11.83 -2.23
CA ALA A 318 -2.10 10.46 -1.93
C ALA A 318 -3.19 9.99 -2.90
N ALA A 319 -2.96 8.82 -3.47
CA ALA A 319 -3.95 8.10 -4.27
C ALA A 319 -5.09 7.59 -3.39
N VAL A 320 -6.35 7.86 -3.76
CA VAL A 320 -7.52 7.37 -3.00
C VAL A 320 -8.47 6.50 -3.81
N ASP A 321 -8.49 6.64 -5.14
CA ASP A 321 -9.31 5.83 -6.04
C ASP A 321 -8.60 5.68 -7.39
N TYR A 322 -8.49 4.46 -7.90
CA TYR A 322 -7.97 4.16 -9.24
C TYR A 322 -9.06 3.49 -10.06
N LEU A 323 -9.20 3.90 -11.32
CA LEU A 323 -9.97 3.18 -12.32
C LEU A 323 -9.06 2.79 -13.47
N VAL A 324 -8.96 1.49 -13.72
CA VAL A 324 -8.13 0.90 -14.77
C VAL A 324 -9.04 0.26 -15.82
N SER A 325 -8.80 0.57 -17.08
CA SER A 325 -9.36 -0.14 -18.23
C SER A 325 -8.20 -0.51 -19.14
N LEU A 326 -7.97 -1.80 -19.33
CA LEU A 326 -6.86 -2.35 -20.09
C LEU A 326 -7.36 -3.47 -21.00
N PRO A 327 -8.20 -3.15 -22.01
CA PRO A 327 -8.75 -4.14 -22.94
C PRO A 327 -7.66 -4.84 -23.76
N ILE A 328 -6.54 -4.16 -23.99
CA ILE A 328 -5.37 -4.70 -24.70
C ILE A 328 -4.15 -4.47 -23.82
N ARG A 329 -3.33 -5.50 -23.63
CA ARG A 329 -2.09 -5.40 -22.86
C ARG A 329 -0.89 -5.21 -23.80
N PRO A 330 -0.01 -4.24 -23.53
CA PRO A 330 1.31 -4.18 -24.14
C PRO A 330 2.05 -5.52 -23.94
N ARG A 331 2.86 -5.95 -24.92
CA ARG A 331 3.67 -7.17 -24.80
C ARG A 331 5.12 -6.87 -24.41
N LEU A 332 5.83 -7.89 -23.95
CA LEU A 332 7.28 -7.85 -23.71
C LEU A 332 8.03 -7.19 -24.87
N GLY A 333 8.91 -6.24 -24.56
CA GLY A 333 9.72 -5.51 -25.54
C GLY A 333 8.98 -4.41 -26.29
N GLN A 334 7.67 -4.23 -26.09
CA GLN A 334 6.91 -3.18 -26.76
C GLN A 334 7.22 -1.81 -26.15
N ASN A 335 7.36 -0.80 -27.02
CA ASN A 335 7.55 0.57 -26.59
C ASN A 335 6.20 1.21 -26.29
N VAL A 336 6.08 1.80 -25.10
CA VAL A 336 4.88 2.48 -24.64
C VAL A 336 5.17 3.93 -24.29
N VAL A 337 4.17 4.79 -24.47
CA VAL A 337 4.17 6.16 -24.01
C VAL A 337 2.93 6.40 -23.16
N LEU A 338 3.11 7.08 -22.03
CA LEU A 338 2.00 7.58 -21.21
C LEU A 338 1.72 9.04 -21.57
N ARG A 339 0.48 9.31 -21.92
CA ARG A 339 -0.05 10.67 -22.07
C ARG A 339 -1.01 10.95 -20.94
N THR A 340 -0.72 11.95 -20.12
CA THR A 340 -1.56 12.31 -18.98
C THR A 340 -2.41 13.52 -19.28
N VAL A 341 -3.71 13.41 -19.00
CA VAL A 341 -4.66 14.53 -19.06
C VAL A 341 -5.27 14.77 -17.68
N PRO A 342 -5.37 16.02 -17.21
CA PRO A 342 -6.22 16.33 -16.07
C PRO A 342 -7.69 16.25 -16.49
N LEU A 343 -8.51 15.59 -15.68
CA LEU A 343 -9.95 15.45 -15.88
C LEU A 343 -10.77 16.46 -15.04
N GLY A 344 -10.19 16.99 -13.98
CA GLY A 344 -10.83 17.94 -13.08
C GLY A 344 -10.13 18.03 -11.73
N PHE A 345 -10.45 19.06 -10.96
CA PHE A 345 -9.89 19.26 -9.62
C PHE A 345 -10.84 20.05 -8.73
N SER A 346 -10.61 19.99 -7.42
CA SER A 346 -11.31 20.74 -6.37
C SER A 346 -10.30 21.55 -5.54
N ALA A 347 -10.73 22.08 -4.40
CA ALA A 347 -9.80 22.75 -3.48
C ALA A 347 -8.68 21.83 -2.98
N LYS A 348 -8.94 20.52 -2.78
CA LYS A 348 -7.99 19.58 -2.13
C LYS A 348 -7.67 18.33 -2.93
N SER A 349 -8.34 18.11 -4.06
CA SER A 349 -8.20 16.88 -4.85
C SER A 349 -8.04 17.20 -6.32
N MET A 350 -7.34 16.34 -7.04
CA MET A 350 -7.23 16.38 -8.49
C MET A 350 -7.50 15.00 -9.06
N ARG A 351 -7.97 14.99 -10.30
CA ARG A 351 -8.25 13.78 -11.05
C ARG A 351 -7.59 13.89 -12.39
N PHE A 352 -6.87 12.85 -12.78
CA PHE A 352 -6.17 12.80 -14.05
C PHE A 352 -6.17 11.37 -14.58
N CYS A 353 -5.98 11.23 -15.88
CA CYS A 353 -5.97 9.95 -16.57
C CYS A 353 -4.68 9.80 -17.37
N HIS A 354 -4.02 8.66 -17.17
CA HIS A 354 -2.99 8.18 -18.07
C HIS A 354 -3.63 7.39 -19.20
N TYR A 355 -3.37 7.80 -20.44
CA TYR A 355 -3.52 6.93 -21.60
C TYR A 355 -2.23 6.15 -21.78
N ILE A 356 -2.36 4.84 -21.95
CA ILE A 356 -1.25 3.94 -22.25
C ILE A 356 -1.29 3.71 -23.75
N LEU A 357 -0.29 4.22 -24.47
CA LEU A 357 -0.26 4.13 -25.93
C LEU A 357 0.93 3.33 -26.41
N ASP A 358 0.74 2.65 -27.53
CA ASP A 358 1.83 2.16 -28.36
C ASP A 358 2.64 3.35 -28.87
N ALA A 359 3.95 3.33 -28.63
CA ALA A 359 4.82 4.46 -28.93
C ALA A 359 5.04 4.68 -30.44
N ASP A 360 4.86 3.64 -31.26
CA ASP A 360 5.15 3.64 -32.69
C ASP A 360 3.88 3.98 -33.49
N THR A 361 2.74 3.43 -33.09
CA THR A 361 1.45 3.56 -33.81
C THR A 361 0.51 4.59 -33.18
N GLY A 362 0.69 4.93 -31.91
CA GLY A 362 -0.24 5.77 -31.15
C GLY A 362 -1.55 5.06 -30.77
N ALA A 363 -1.64 3.74 -30.96
CA ALA A 363 -2.81 2.97 -30.55
C ALA A 363 -2.97 2.97 -29.02
N VAL A 364 -4.19 3.14 -28.52
CA VAL A 364 -4.47 3.14 -27.07
C VAL A 364 -4.65 1.70 -26.59
N PHE A 365 -3.78 1.27 -25.67
CA PHE A 365 -3.92 -0.02 -24.97
C PHE A 365 -4.97 0.04 -23.87
N GLY A 366 -5.00 1.17 -23.15
CA GLY A 366 -5.86 1.33 -22.00
C GLY A 366 -5.71 2.68 -21.33
N THR A 367 -6.44 2.85 -20.23
CA THR A 367 -6.45 4.04 -19.40
C THR A 367 -6.32 3.70 -17.92
N VAL A 368 -5.65 4.57 -17.18
CA VAL A 368 -5.59 4.55 -15.71
C VAL A 368 -5.97 5.92 -15.19
N GLU A 369 -7.16 6.04 -14.65
CA GLU A 369 -7.65 7.22 -13.98
C GLU A 369 -7.29 7.18 -12.49
N ILE A 370 -6.80 8.30 -11.99
CA ILE A 370 -6.32 8.44 -10.62
C ILE A 370 -6.99 9.64 -9.97
N VAL A 371 -7.56 9.42 -8.78
CA VAL A 371 -7.97 10.49 -7.86
C VAL A 371 -6.87 10.68 -6.81
N GLY A 372 -6.23 11.84 -6.84
CA GLY A 372 -5.22 12.26 -5.87
C GLY A 372 -5.77 13.29 -4.90
N VAL A 373 -5.50 13.14 -3.61
CA VAL A 373 -5.79 14.12 -2.57
C VAL A 373 -4.49 14.74 -2.09
N MET A 374 -4.46 16.06 -2.00
CA MET A 374 -3.33 16.80 -1.45
C MET A 374 -3.30 16.63 0.07
N LEU A 375 -2.18 16.16 0.60
CA LEU A 375 -1.96 15.95 2.02
C LEU A 375 -0.81 16.81 2.53
N ASP A 376 -0.96 17.27 3.76
CA ASP A 376 0.10 17.83 4.58
C ASP A 376 0.75 16.70 5.39
N LEU A 377 2.05 16.50 5.21
CA LEU A 377 2.83 15.42 5.83
C LEU A 377 3.19 15.71 7.29
N ALA A 378 3.00 16.93 7.80
CA ALA A 378 3.22 17.23 9.21
C ALA A 378 1.98 16.91 10.05
N THR A 379 0.80 17.14 9.49
CA THR A 379 -0.50 16.95 10.17
C THR A 379 -1.22 15.67 9.76
N HIS A 380 -0.80 15.05 8.65
CA HIS A 380 -1.46 13.89 8.02
C HIS A 380 -2.91 14.18 7.65
N GLN A 381 -3.20 15.44 7.27
CA GLN A 381 -4.53 15.90 6.89
C GLN A 381 -4.57 16.44 5.47
N SER A 382 -5.77 16.44 4.88
CA SER A 382 -5.98 17.04 3.56
C SER A 382 -5.75 18.54 3.56
N THR A 383 -4.92 19.01 2.63
CA THR A 383 -4.58 20.43 2.45
C THR A 383 -5.01 20.92 1.07
N THR A 384 -4.92 22.23 0.85
CA THR A 384 -5.36 22.87 -0.39
C THR A 384 -4.31 22.69 -1.49
N ILE A 385 -4.76 22.47 -2.72
CA ILE A 385 -3.88 22.50 -3.90
C ILE A 385 -3.29 23.93 -4.03
N PRO A 386 -1.96 24.09 -4.15
CA PRO A 386 -1.36 25.41 -4.29
C PRO A 386 -1.92 26.19 -5.49
N THR A 387 -2.08 27.50 -5.34
CA THR A 387 -2.76 28.35 -6.34
C THR A 387 -2.12 28.27 -7.74
N ASP A 388 -0.80 28.24 -7.81
CA ASP A 388 -0.03 28.14 -9.06
C ASP A 388 -0.26 26.80 -9.78
N VAL A 389 -0.41 25.72 -9.01
CA VAL A 389 -0.76 24.39 -9.51
C VAL A 389 -2.20 24.37 -9.99
N ALA A 390 -3.13 24.96 -9.21
CA ALA A 390 -4.53 25.07 -9.59
C ALA A 390 -4.72 25.86 -10.89
N ASP A 391 -3.99 26.96 -11.07
CA ASP A 391 -4.05 27.76 -12.30
C ASP A 391 -3.47 27.01 -13.51
N THR A 392 -2.45 26.18 -13.30
CA THR A 392 -1.94 25.28 -14.35
C THR A 392 -2.95 24.19 -14.71
N LEU A 393 -3.58 23.57 -13.72
CA LEU A 393 -4.64 22.59 -13.93
C LEU A 393 -5.83 23.20 -14.69
N LYS A 394 -6.28 24.42 -14.34
CA LYS A 394 -7.35 25.14 -15.07
C LYS A 394 -7.03 25.27 -16.56
N ARG A 395 -5.81 25.69 -16.90
CA ARG A 395 -5.37 25.85 -18.30
C ARG A 395 -5.39 24.52 -19.05
N LEU A 396 -4.96 23.44 -18.40
CA LEU A 396 -4.91 22.11 -19.00
C LEU A 396 -6.29 21.43 -19.07
N THR A 397 -7.25 21.79 -18.23
CA THR A 397 -8.62 21.24 -18.31
C THR A 397 -9.55 22.00 -19.25
N ALA A 398 -9.22 23.25 -19.58
CA ALA A 398 -10.06 24.13 -20.41
C ALA A 398 -9.78 24.02 -21.92
N ALA A 399 -8.69 23.33 -22.29
CA ALA A 399 -8.28 23.04 -23.66
C ALA A 399 -8.51 21.56 -23.94
#